data_AF-A0A0C3REG9-F1
#
_entry.id   AF-A0A0C3REG9-F1
#
_cell.length_a   1.000
_cell.length_b   1.000
_cell.length_c   1.000
_cell.angle_alpha   90.00
_cell.angle_beta   90.00
_cell.angle_gamma   90.00
#
_symmetry.space_group_name_H-M   'P 1'
#
loop_
_entity.id
_entity.type
_entity.pdbx_description
1 polymer ?
#
loop_
_entity_poly.entity_id
_entity_poly.type
_entity_poly.pdbx_seq_one_letter_code
_entity_poly.pdbx_strand_id
1 'polypeptide(L)'
;METNAQSKDTASQGKMKTTQEVVSRKEIWLSRVYFLNKGQKMKIKESIIPKGTTLTVEVAWNPQMIKKVVFDTTVYKPTPQEIKAGKYTFTIKPERTTTYNYKHYYQDGKEESASRKITVTDKNGVEIKEEELKNYQERK
;
A
#
# COMPACT_ATOMS: atom_id res chain seq x y z
N MET A 1 28.84 63.89 -38.00
CA MET A 1 28.61 62.43 -37.83
C MET A 1 27.11 62.22 -37.98
N GLU A 2 26.61 61.76 -39.14
CA GLU A 2 26.56 60.32 -39.54
C GLU A 2 25.83 59.51 -38.45
N THR A 3 24.72 58.80 -38.66
CA THR A 3 24.25 58.03 -39.82
C THR A 3 22.74 57.71 -39.71
N ASN A 4 22.09 57.55 -40.86
CA ASN A 4 20.82 56.85 -41.07
C ASN A 4 20.96 55.34 -40.79
N ALA A 5 19.97 54.68 -40.17
CA ALA A 5 19.64 53.26 -40.43
C ALA A 5 18.32 52.82 -39.76
N GLN A 6 17.39 52.34 -40.58
CA GLN A 6 16.17 51.63 -40.20
C GLN A 6 16.47 50.13 -39.98
N SER A 7 16.00 49.55 -38.86
CA SER A 7 15.99 48.10 -38.57
C SER A 7 14.60 47.74 -38.04
N LYS A 8 13.72 47.09 -38.82
CA LYS A 8 13.52 45.64 -39.04
C LYS A 8 13.18 44.83 -37.76
N ASP A 9 12.07 44.11 -37.86
CA ASP A 9 11.50 43.08 -36.98
C ASP A 9 12.49 42.23 -36.17
N THR A 10 12.10 41.84 -34.95
CA THR A 10 12.02 40.42 -34.52
C THR A 10 11.21 40.33 -33.23
N ALA A 11 10.08 39.63 -33.28
CA ALA A 11 9.37 39.12 -32.10
C ALA A 11 10.22 38.04 -31.41
N SER A 12 10.47 38.16 -30.10
CA SER A 12 10.53 37.04 -29.15
C SER A 12 10.98 37.47 -27.75
N GLN A 13 10.56 36.66 -26.76
CA GLN A 13 10.92 36.63 -25.33
C GLN A 13 9.98 37.48 -24.43
N GLY A 14 9.23 36.92 -23.48
CA GLY A 14 9.24 35.57 -22.94
C GLY A 14 7.89 35.17 -22.38
N LYS A 15 7.39 34.03 -22.88
CA LYS A 15 6.54 33.13 -22.13
C LYS A 15 7.33 32.66 -20.92
N MET A 16 7.16 33.26 -19.75
CA MET A 16 7.50 32.60 -18.50
C MET A 16 6.92 33.36 -17.32
N LYS A 17 6.40 32.60 -16.35
CA LYS A 17 5.89 33.03 -15.04
C LYS A 17 4.40 33.36 -14.98
N THR A 18 3.57 32.44 -15.47
CA THR A 18 2.24 32.22 -14.85
C THR A 18 1.96 30.73 -14.75
N THR A 19 2.94 29.97 -14.25
CA THR A 19 2.79 28.55 -13.95
C THR A 19 3.45 28.24 -12.60
N GLN A 20 3.23 29.12 -11.62
CA GLN A 20 3.87 28.99 -10.33
C GLN A 20 2.93 29.37 -9.18
N GLU A 21 1.66 28.96 -9.26
CA GLU A 21 0.84 28.80 -8.05
C GLU A 21 -0.42 27.99 -8.34
N VAL A 22 -0.24 26.82 -8.96
CA VAL A 22 -1.16 25.71 -8.72
C VAL A 22 -0.32 24.62 -8.08
N VAL A 23 0.19 24.91 -6.88
CA VAL A 23 0.48 23.84 -5.92
C VAL A 23 -0.89 23.35 -5.48
N SER A 24 -1.58 22.61 -6.36
CA SER A 24 -2.67 21.76 -5.96
C SER A 24 -2.13 20.96 -4.78
N ARG A 25 -2.72 21.15 -3.61
CA ARG A 25 -2.57 20.24 -2.48
C ARG A 25 -3.10 18.88 -2.93
N LYS A 26 -2.31 18.16 -3.75
CA LYS A 26 -2.52 16.74 -4.01
C LYS A 26 -2.42 16.12 -2.64
N GLU A 27 -3.50 15.53 -2.15
CA GLU A 27 -3.42 14.61 -1.03
C GLU A 27 -2.32 13.61 -1.36
N ILE A 28 -1.19 13.72 -0.67
CA ILE A 28 -0.05 12.83 -0.83
C ILE A 28 -0.43 11.55 -0.09
N TRP A 29 -1.26 10.72 -0.71
CA TRP A 29 -1.47 9.37 -0.22
C TRP A 29 -0.17 8.60 -0.46
N LEU A 30 0.39 8.02 0.60
CA LEU A 30 1.66 7.30 0.55
C LEU A 30 1.42 5.84 0.20
N SER A 31 0.69 5.13 1.05
CA SER A 31 0.31 3.73 0.86
C SER A 31 -1.00 3.39 1.56
N ARG A 32 -1.57 2.25 1.18
CA ARG A 32 -2.76 1.66 1.80
C ARG A 32 -2.60 0.14 1.79
N VAL A 33 -2.79 -0.47 2.95
CA VAL A 33 -2.89 -1.93 3.11
C VAL A 33 -4.24 -2.22 3.76
N TYR A 34 -5.16 -2.81 3.00
CA TYR A 34 -6.51 -3.11 3.46
C TYR A 34 -6.75 -4.60 3.51
N PHE A 35 -7.42 -5.02 4.58
CA PHE A 35 -7.98 -6.35 4.72
C PHE A 35 -9.48 -6.24 4.47
N LEU A 36 -9.97 -6.96 3.48
CA LEU A 36 -11.36 -6.97 3.06
C LEU A 36 -12.00 -8.32 3.42
N ASN A 37 -13.13 -8.27 4.10
CA ASN A 37 -14.01 -9.43 4.29
C ASN A 37 -15.22 -9.26 3.36
N LYS A 38 -15.37 -10.16 2.37
CA LYS A 38 -16.43 -10.08 1.35
C LYS A 38 -16.51 -8.70 0.67
N GLY A 39 -15.34 -8.11 0.35
CA GLY A 39 -15.24 -6.79 -0.29
C GLY A 39 -15.37 -5.59 0.66
N GLN A 40 -15.70 -5.79 1.93
CA GLN A 40 -15.83 -4.71 2.91
C GLN A 40 -14.54 -4.52 3.72
N LYS A 41 -14.09 -3.27 3.83
CA LYS A 41 -12.89 -2.90 4.60
C LYS A 41 -13.09 -3.19 6.09
N MET A 42 -12.18 -3.99 6.64
CA MET A 42 -12.17 -4.31 8.06
C MET A 42 -11.61 -3.15 8.87
N LYS A 43 -12.29 -2.77 9.95
CA LYS A 43 -11.79 -1.74 10.88
C LYS A 43 -10.53 -2.24 11.59
N ILE A 44 -9.66 -1.29 11.95
CA ILE A 44 -8.38 -1.57 12.62
C ILE A 44 -8.58 -2.31 13.94
N LYS A 45 -9.57 -1.90 14.74
CA LYS A 45 -9.87 -2.51 16.04
C LYS A 45 -10.72 -3.79 15.95
N GLU A 46 -11.47 -4.00 14.87
CA GLU A 46 -12.46 -5.09 14.75
C GLU A 46 -11.96 -6.23 13.84
N SER A 47 -10.64 -6.46 13.78
CA SER A 47 -10.08 -7.51 12.93
C SER A 47 -10.22 -8.91 13.56
N ILE A 48 -11.43 -9.26 13.98
CA ILE A 48 -11.80 -10.55 14.54
C ILE A 48 -12.65 -11.28 13.49
N ILE A 49 -12.24 -12.49 13.11
CA ILE A 49 -12.93 -13.28 12.10
C ILE A 49 -13.13 -14.73 12.55
N PRO A 50 -14.23 -15.37 12.14
CA PRO A 50 -14.39 -16.81 12.33
C PRO A 50 -13.33 -17.61 11.55
N LYS A 51 -12.89 -18.74 12.10
CA LYS A 51 -12.01 -19.70 11.42
C LYS A 51 -12.57 -20.07 10.04
N GLY A 52 -11.69 -20.10 9.04
CA GLY A 52 -12.05 -20.43 7.67
C GLY A 52 -12.51 -19.24 6.83
N THR A 53 -12.61 -18.05 7.42
CA THR A 53 -12.86 -16.80 6.69
C THR A 53 -11.71 -16.52 5.73
N THR A 54 -12.05 -16.28 4.46
CA THR A 54 -11.09 -15.82 3.44
C THR A 54 -11.13 -14.31 3.38
N LEU A 55 -9.95 -13.68 3.45
CA LEU A 55 -9.78 -12.24 3.33
C LEU A 55 -9.10 -11.91 2.02
N THR A 56 -9.50 -10.80 1.41
CA THR A 56 -8.74 -10.19 0.31
C THR A 56 -7.86 -9.10 0.91
N VAL A 57 -6.57 -9.14 0.60
CA VAL A 57 -5.61 -8.11 0.98
C VAL A 57 -5.32 -7.26 -0.24
N GLU A 58 -5.60 -5.97 -0.13
CA GLU A 58 -5.25 -4.98 -1.15
C GLU A 58 -4.07 -4.15 -0.67
N VAL A 59 -3.02 -4.11 -1.48
CA VAL A 59 -1.83 -3.31 -1.22
C VAL A 59 -1.68 -2.32 -2.38
N ALA A 60 -1.60 -1.04 -2.05
CA ALA A 60 -1.37 0.02 -3.03
C ALA A 60 -0.45 1.10 -2.45
N TRP A 61 0.38 1.71 -3.30
CA TRP A 61 1.26 2.81 -2.92
C TRP A 61 1.46 3.78 -4.09
N ASN A 62 1.83 5.01 -3.76
CA ASN A 62 2.19 6.00 -4.75
C ASN A 62 3.63 5.73 -5.21
N PRO A 63 3.86 5.31 -6.47
CA PRO A 63 5.19 4.99 -6.97
C PRO A 63 6.14 6.20 -7.00
N GLN A 64 5.63 7.43 -6.95
CA GLN A 64 6.45 8.64 -6.86
C GLN A 64 7.14 8.79 -5.49
N MET A 65 6.58 8.19 -4.44
CA MET A 65 7.07 8.31 -3.06
C MET A 65 7.66 6.99 -2.53
N ILE A 66 7.03 5.88 -2.90
CA ILE A 66 7.37 4.54 -2.42
C ILE A 66 7.79 3.68 -3.60
N LYS A 67 8.97 3.05 -3.49
CA LYS A 67 9.54 2.16 -4.50
C LYS A 67 8.77 0.84 -4.57
N LYS A 68 8.47 0.24 -3.42
CA LYS A 68 7.68 -0.99 -3.31
C LYS A 68 7.12 -1.15 -1.90
N VAL A 69 6.00 -1.86 -1.79
CA VAL A 69 5.48 -2.37 -0.51
C VAL A 69 5.52 -3.89 -0.54
N VAL A 70 6.17 -4.49 0.44
CA VAL A 70 6.29 -5.94 0.55
C VAL A 70 5.46 -6.40 1.75
N PHE A 71 4.35 -7.09 1.48
CA PHE A 71 3.60 -7.83 2.47
C PHE A 71 4.29 -9.16 2.73
N ASP A 72 4.36 -9.59 3.99
CA ASP A 72 4.97 -10.82 4.48
C ASP A 72 5.33 -11.82 3.35
N THR A 73 6.61 -11.91 3.02
CA THR A 73 7.07 -12.63 1.83
C THR A 73 6.79 -14.12 1.88
N THR A 74 6.50 -14.66 3.07
CA THR A 74 6.07 -16.05 3.24
C THR A 74 4.62 -16.27 2.80
N VAL A 75 3.84 -15.19 2.73
CA VAL A 75 2.43 -15.17 2.35
C VAL A 75 2.26 -14.82 0.88
N TYR A 76 2.97 -13.78 0.41
CA TYR A 76 2.82 -13.31 -0.97
C TYR A 76 4.09 -12.64 -1.48
N LYS A 77 4.41 -12.87 -2.76
CA LYS A 77 5.54 -12.23 -3.44
C LYS A 77 5.04 -11.46 -4.67
N PRO A 78 5.06 -10.12 -4.64
CA PRO A 78 4.57 -9.32 -5.76
C PRO A 78 5.48 -9.47 -6.99
N THR A 79 4.86 -9.49 -8.16
CA THR A 79 5.55 -9.55 -9.45
C THR A 79 6.17 -8.19 -9.83
N PRO A 80 7.18 -8.16 -10.72
CA PRO A 80 7.73 -6.89 -11.21
C PRO A 80 6.68 -5.97 -11.86
N GLN A 81 5.67 -6.55 -12.52
CA GLN A 81 4.58 -5.78 -13.14
C GLN A 81 3.69 -5.10 -12.09
N GLU A 82 3.33 -5.81 -11.03
CA GLU A 82 2.57 -5.25 -9.90
C GLU A 82 3.35 -4.17 -9.15
N ILE A 83 4.66 -4.37 -8.97
CA ILE A 83 5.53 -3.36 -8.38
C ILE A 83 5.52 -2.08 -9.23
N LYS A 84 5.63 -2.24 -10.56
CA LYS A 84 5.55 -1.10 -11.49
C LYS A 84 4.18 -0.42 -11.48
N ALA A 85 3.10 -1.20 -11.33
CA ALA A 85 1.74 -0.68 -11.24
C ALA A 85 1.43 0.02 -9.91
N GLY A 86 2.28 -0.16 -8.88
CA GLY A 86 2.08 0.43 -7.56
C GLY A 86 0.95 -0.23 -6.76
N LYS A 87 0.51 -1.44 -7.16
CA LYS A 87 -0.57 -2.15 -6.48
C LYS A 87 -0.55 -3.65 -6.76
N TYR A 88 -1.05 -4.44 -5.80
CA TYR A 88 -1.38 -5.85 -5.96
C TYR A 88 -2.48 -6.27 -4.98
N THR A 89 -3.15 -7.38 -5.31
CA THR A 89 -4.23 -7.95 -4.52
C THR A 89 -4.05 -9.45 -4.43
N PHE A 90 -4.27 -10.03 -3.26
CA PHE A 90 -4.19 -11.47 -3.03
C PHE A 90 -5.15 -11.91 -1.92
N THR A 91 -5.37 -13.21 -1.78
CA THR A 91 -6.26 -13.76 -0.75
C THR A 91 -5.47 -14.50 0.33
N ILE A 92 -5.92 -14.37 1.57
CA ILE A 92 -5.40 -15.13 2.72
C ILE A 92 -6.54 -15.86 3.43
N LYS A 93 -6.23 -16.97 4.08
CA LYS A 93 -7.17 -17.72 4.92
C LYS A 93 -6.48 -18.08 6.24
N PRO A 94 -6.39 -17.14 7.20
CA PRO A 94 -5.72 -17.40 8.47
C PRO A 94 -6.48 -18.47 9.26
N GLU A 95 -5.75 -19.50 9.71
CA GLU A 95 -6.33 -20.58 10.52
C GLU A 95 -6.29 -20.30 12.03
N ARG A 96 -5.48 -19.31 12.42
CA ARG A 96 -5.22 -18.87 13.79
C ARG A 96 -4.95 -17.38 13.81
N THR A 97 -5.02 -16.78 15.00
CA THR A 97 -4.57 -15.42 15.20
C THR A 97 -3.16 -15.23 14.66
N THR A 98 -3.01 -14.27 13.75
CA THR A 98 -1.75 -14.03 13.04
C THR A 98 -1.49 -12.53 12.94
N THR A 99 -0.25 -12.12 13.18
CA THR A 99 0.20 -10.75 12.93
C THR A 99 0.96 -10.72 11.61
N TYR A 100 0.37 -10.08 10.60
CA TYR A 100 1.00 -9.88 9.30
C TYR A 100 1.88 -8.63 9.33
N ASN A 101 3.11 -8.76 8.84
CA ASN A 101 4.05 -7.65 8.73
C ASN A 101 4.16 -7.20 7.28
N TYR A 102 4.36 -5.90 7.08
CA TYR A 102 4.61 -5.34 5.76
C TYR A 102 5.61 -4.20 5.85
N LYS A 103 6.46 -4.08 4.83
CA LYS A 103 7.53 -3.08 4.75
C LYS A 103 7.32 -2.14 3.57
N HIS A 104 7.48 -0.86 3.83
CA HIS A 104 7.53 0.19 2.82
C HIS A 104 9.00 0.51 2.53
N TYR A 105 9.35 0.51 1.25
CA TYR A 105 10.66 0.93 0.77
C TYR A 105 10.47 2.24 0.03
N TYR A 106 10.95 3.34 0.60
CA TYR A 106 10.81 4.67 0.02
C TYR A 106 11.82 4.92 -1.10
N GLN A 107 11.53 5.88 -1.97
CA GLN A 107 12.44 6.24 -3.07
C GLN A 107 13.77 6.82 -2.57
N ASP A 108 13.78 7.44 -1.38
CA ASP A 108 14.97 8.00 -0.74
C ASP A 108 15.83 6.96 0.01
N GLY A 109 15.47 5.67 -0.09
CA GLY A 109 16.17 4.57 0.56
C GLY A 109 15.73 4.31 2.00
N LYS A 110 14.81 5.10 2.58
CA LYS A 110 14.24 4.80 3.89
C LYS A 110 13.36 3.55 3.84
N GLU A 111 13.30 2.85 4.97
CA GLU A 111 12.42 1.72 5.18
C GLU A 111 11.53 1.93 6.40
N GLU A 112 10.26 1.54 6.30
CA GLU A 112 9.33 1.58 7.41
C GLU A 112 8.58 0.26 7.50
N SER A 113 8.52 -0.30 8.72
CA SER A 113 7.79 -1.53 9.00
C SER A 113 6.47 -1.22 9.68
N ALA A 114 5.42 -1.89 9.26
CA ALA A 114 4.11 -1.84 9.88
C ALA A 114 3.56 -3.26 10.00
N SER A 115 2.57 -3.43 10.88
CA SER A 115 1.98 -4.73 11.13
C SER A 115 0.47 -4.65 11.33
N ARG A 116 -0.20 -5.78 11.15
CA ARG A 116 -1.64 -5.92 11.36
C ARG A 116 -1.94 -7.28 11.97
N LYS A 117 -2.48 -7.27 13.19
CA LYS A 117 -3.05 -8.45 13.84
C LYS A 117 -4.44 -8.77 13.27
N ILE A 118 -4.64 -10.00 12.85
CA ILE A 118 -5.94 -10.59 12.55
C ILE A 118 -6.19 -11.66 13.62
N THR A 119 -7.25 -11.47 14.41
CA THR A 119 -7.67 -12.43 15.43
C THR A 119 -8.62 -13.44 14.78
N VAL A 120 -8.36 -14.73 14.96
CA VAL A 120 -9.22 -15.80 14.47
C VAL A 120 -9.90 -16.49 15.63
N THR A 121 -11.21 -16.67 15.56
CA THR A 121 -11.98 -17.35 16.62
C THR A 121 -12.55 -18.67 16.14
N ASP A 122 -12.73 -19.62 17.06
CA ASP A 122 -13.48 -20.85 16.83
C ASP A 122 -15.01 -20.59 16.76
N LYS A 123 -15.79 -21.66 16.67
CA LYS A 123 -17.26 -21.61 16.63
C LYS A 123 -17.91 -21.05 17.91
N ASN A 124 -17.18 -21.03 19.01
CA ASN A 124 -17.64 -20.53 20.32
C ASN A 124 -17.15 -19.09 20.58
N GLY A 125 -16.46 -18.47 19.63
CA GLY A 125 -15.88 -17.13 19.78
C GLY A 125 -14.54 -17.10 20.53
N VAL A 126 -13.93 -18.26 20.81
CA VAL A 126 -12.63 -18.34 21.49
C VAL A 126 -11.51 -18.10 20.49
N GLU A 127 -10.58 -17.21 20.82
CA GLU A 127 -9.38 -16.93 20.00
C GLU A 127 -8.53 -18.20 19.82
N ILE A 128 -8.17 -18.53 18.59
CA ILE A 128 -7.31 -19.67 18.25
C ILE A 128 -5.87 -19.17 18.17
N LYS A 129 -5.05 -19.56 19.15
CA LYS A 129 -3.61 -19.23 19.17
C LYS A 129 -2.76 -20.31 18.50
N GLU A 130 -1.49 -20.00 18.24
CA GLU A 130 -0.53 -20.93 17.62
C GLU A 130 -0.37 -22.25 18.38
N GLU A 131 -0.33 -22.20 19.70
CA GLU A 131 -0.18 -23.37 20.57
C GLU A 131 -1.40 -24.31 20.53
N GLU A 132 -2.61 -23.75 20.37
CA GLU A 132 -3.84 -24.51 20.32
C GLU A 132 -4.04 -25.22 18.97
N LEU A 133 -3.50 -24.66 17.88
CA LEU A 133 -3.58 -25.30 16.57
C LEU A 133 -2.81 -26.61 16.53
N LYS A 134 -1.65 -26.68 17.20
CA LYS A 134 -0.83 -27.90 17.33
C LYS A 134 -1.59 -28.97 18.11
N ASN A 135 -2.14 -28.61 19.27
CA ASN A 135 -2.95 -29.51 20.10
C ASN A 135 -4.22 -30.01 19.39
N TYR A 136 -4.83 -29.21 18.50
CA TYR A 136 -6.02 -29.63 17.76
C TYR A 136 -5.70 -30.61 16.61
N GLN A 137 -4.53 -30.47 15.98
CA GLN A 137 -4.07 -31.39 14.95
C GLN A 137 -3.62 -32.74 15.52
N GLU A 138 -3.06 -32.77 16.73
CA GLU A 138 -2.64 -34.00 17.42
C GLU A 138 -3.81 -34.82 17.99
N ARG A 139 -5.01 -34.23 18.11
CA ARG A 139 -6.22 -34.89 18.62
C ARG A 139 -7.14 -35.42 17.52
N LYS A 140 -6.73 -35.34 16.25
CA LYS A 140 -7.44 -35.93 15.10
C LYS A 140 -6.72 -37.17 14.61
#